data_AF-A0A944GS16-F1
#
_entry.id   AF-A0A944GS16-F1
#
_cell.length_a   1.000
_cell.length_b   1.000
_cell.length_c   1.000
_cell.angle_alpha   90.00
_cell.angle_beta   90.00
_cell.angle_gamma   90.00
#
_symmetry.space_group_name_H-M   'P 1'
#
loop_
_entity.id
_entity.type
_entity.pdbx_description
1 polymer ?
#
loop_
_entity_poly.entity_id
_entity_poly.type
_entity_poly.pdbx_seq_one_letter_code
_entity_poly.pdbx_strand_id
1 'polypeptide(L)'
;MTIAFTRGGIIPARHASGGKDTSVAPHEPVKVPEVYGKHLVADKFAYVPIKKKAAAKDGASGKAGVSTKPANASGAQGASDTDKGLDAVKSAVTEAEDALANAETDEAKAAAQTSLDAAIATLSDAEQALI
;
A
#
# COMPACT_ATOMS: atom_id res chain seq x y z
N MET A 1 0.69 2.12 3.23
CA MET A 1 0.77 3.01 4.41
C MET A 1 -0.53 2.95 5.23
N THR A 2 -0.50 3.23 6.54
CA THR A 2 -1.72 3.35 7.38
C THR A 2 -1.94 4.81 7.72
N ILE A 3 -3.13 5.32 7.46
CA ILE A 3 -3.54 6.70 7.74
C ILE A 3 -4.87 6.72 8.49
N ALA A 4 -5.20 7.84 9.12
CA ALA A 4 -6.54 8.07 9.68
C ALA A 4 -7.05 9.44 9.23
N PHE A 5 -8.31 9.49 8.80
CA PHE A 5 -8.94 10.74 8.36
C PHE A 5 -9.36 11.60 9.55
N THR A 6 -9.12 12.90 9.50
CA THR A 6 -9.48 13.80 10.62
C THR A 6 -10.99 13.97 10.77
N ARG A 7 -11.75 13.87 9.67
CA ARG A 7 -13.20 14.10 9.63
C ARG A 7 -13.99 12.94 9.02
N GLY A 8 -13.33 11.81 8.80
CA GLY A 8 -13.85 10.74 7.95
C GLY A 8 -13.76 11.11 6.47
N GLY A 9 -14.14 10.17 5.61
CA GLY A 9 -14.06 10.36 4.16
C GLY A 9 -14.52 9.15 3.37
N ILE A 10 -14.37 9.23 2.05
CA ILE A 10 -14.60 8.11 1.14
C ILE A 10 -13.29 7.83 0.43
N ILE A 11 -12.82 6.59 0.54
CA ILE A 11 -11.70 6.09 -0.26
C ILE A 11 -12.28 5.54 -1.56
N PRO A 12 -11.86 6.05 -2.73
CA PRO A 12 -12.32 5.52 -4.01
C PRO A 12 -11.94 4.04 -4.19
N ALA A 13 -12.78 3.30 -4.91
CA ALA A 13 -12.60 1.87 -5.21
C ALA A 13 -11.19 1.50 -5.69
N ARG A 14 -10.58 2.35 -6.51
CA ARG A 14 -9.23 2.18 -7.07
C ARG A 14 -8.11 2.18 -6.02
N HIS A 15 -8.35 2.77 -4.85
CA HIS A 15 -7.39 2.90 -3.75
C HIS A 15 -7.80 2.10 -2.51
N ALA A 16 -9.02 1.57 -2.48
CA ALA A 16 -9.50 0.70 -1.42
C ALA A 16 -9.11 -0.76 -1.72
N SER A 17 -8.71 -1.50 -0.68
CA SER A 17 -8.34 -2.92 -0.82
C SER A 17 -9.48 -3.83 -1.29
N GLY A 18 -10.73 -3.35 -1.28
CA GLY A 18 -11.91 -4.13 -1.64
C GLY A 18 -12.55 -3.77 -3.00
N GLY A 19 -11.89 -2.95 -3.84
CA GLY A 19 -12.38 -2.62 -5.18
C GLY A 19 -13.72 -1.88 -5.22
N LYS A 20 -14.13 -1.30 -4.09
CA LYS A 20 -15.37 -0.52 -3.94
C LYS A 20 -15.10 0.72 -3.12
N ASP A 21 -15.91 1.75 -3.33
CA ASP A 21 -15.85 2.96 -2.53
C ASP A 21 -16.09 2.60 -1.06
N THR A 22 -15.12 2.95 -0.22
CA THR A 22 -15.11 2.59 1.19
C THR A 22 -15.26 3.87 2.00
N SER A 23 -16.38 3.99 2.71
CA SER A 23 -16.56 5.07 3.69
C SER A 23 -15.74 4.75 4.94
N VAL A 24 -15.03 5.75 5.45
CA VAL A 24 -14.13 5.65 6.60
C VAL A 24 -14.57 6.63 7.66
N ALA A 25 -14.69 6.18 8.90
CA ALA A 25 -15.07 7.03 10.01
C ALA A 25 -13.92 7.98 10.42
N PRO A 26 -14.22 9.08 11.11
CA PRO A 26 -13.18 9.95 11.68
C PRO A 26 -12.24 9.16 12.59
N HIS A 27 -10.94 9.44 12.46
CA HIS A 27 -9.83 8.82 13.21
C HIS A 27 -9.70 7.31 13.07
N GLU A 28 -10.43 6.69 12.14
CA GLU A 28 -10.33 5.27 11.86
C GLU A 28 -9.05 4.97 11.07
N PRO A 29 -8.18 4.07 11.57
CA PRO A 29 -6.96 3.71 10.87
C PRO A 29 -7.28 2.82 9.66
N VAL A 30 -6.93 3.29 8.47
CA VAL A 30 -7.14 2.57 7.22
C VAL A 30 -5.84 2.40 6.44
N LYS A 31 -5.69 1.23 5.82
CA LYS A 31 -4.56 0.91 4.95
C LYS A 31 -4.85 1.40 3.54
N VAL A 32 -3.94 2.19 3.00
CA VAL A 32 -4.02 2.76 1.65
C VAL A 32 -2.67 2.64 0.93
N PRO A 33 -2.65 2.74 -0.41
CA PRO A 33 -1.42 2.87 -1.19
C PRO A 33 -0.57 4.04 -0.69
N GLU A 34 0.75 3.90 -0.73
CA GLU A 34 1.64 4.91 -0.14
C GLU A 34 1.53 6.27 -0.81
N VAL A 35 1.54 6.30 -2.15
CA VAL A 35 1.43 7.53 -2.93
C VAL A 35 0.15 8.28 -2.55
N TYR A 36 -1.00 7.59 -2.58
CA TYR A 36 -2.29 8.17 -2.19
C TYR A 36 -2.31 8.66 -0.73
N GLY A 37 -1.80 7.84 0.20
CA GLY A 37 -1.73 8.20 1.62
C GLY A 37 -0.83 9.41 1.89
N LYS A 38 0.31 9.52 1.21
CA LYS A 38 1.24 10.67 1.34
C LYS A 38 0.58 11.97 0.90
N HIS A 39 -0.15 11.97 -0.23
CA HIS A 39 -0.92 13.15 -0.67
C HIS A 39 -1.98 13.56 0.35
N LEU A 40 -2.75 12.61 0.87
CA LEU A 40 -3.77 12.91 1.89
C LEU A 40 -3.18 13.50 3.18
N VAL A 41 -1.98 13.06 3.56
CA VAL A 41 -1.27 13.61 4.73
C VAL A 41 -0.71 15.00 4.42
N ALA A 42 -0.11 15.21 3.24
CA ALA A 42 0.41 16.50 2.80
C ALA A 42 -0.68 17.58 2.76
N ASP A 43 -1.86 17.21 2.25
CA ASP A 43 -3.04 18.07 2.15
C ASP A 43 -3.80 18.22 3.49
N LYS A 44 -3.32 17.58 4.56
CA LYS A 44 -3.91 17.59 5.91
C LYS A 44 -5.32 16.99 6.01
N PHE A 45 -5.73 16.18 5.03
CA PHE A 45 -6.97 15.39 5.12
C PHE A 45 -6.84 14.20 6.08
N ALA A 46 -5.64 13.64 6.17
CA ALA A 46 -5.32 12.51 7.03
C ALA A 46 -4.01 12.71 7.79
N TYR A 47 -3.73 11.83 8.74
CA TYR A 47 -2.47 11.77 9.45
C TYR A 47 -2.02 10.32 9.65
N VAL A 48 -0.73 10.12 9.87
CA VAL A 48 -0.21 8.81 10.29
C VAL A 48 -0.51 8.65 11.78
N PRO A 49 -1.38 7.69 12.18
CA PRO A 49 -1.63 7.47 13.58
C PRO A 49 -0.33 6.99 14.24
N ILE A 50 0.23 7.83 15.11
CA ILE A 50 1.33 7.45 15.97
C ILE A 50 0.80 6.33 16.86
N LYS A 51 1.35 5.12 16.75
CA LYS A 51 1.00 3.98 17.61
C LYS A 51 1.37 4.32 19.06
N LYS A 52 0.55 5.09 19.76
CA LYS A 52 0.33 4.86 21.18
C LYS A 52 -0.51 3.58 21.23
N LYS A 53 -0.08 2.59 22.01
CA LYS A 53 -0.88 1.40 22.35
C LYS A 53 -2.31 1.87 22.65
N ALA A 54 -3.20 1.77 21.69
CA ALA A 54 -4.58 2.19 21.88
C ALA A 54 -5.24 1.03 22.62
N ALA A 55 -5.54 1.26 23.89
CA ALA A 55 -6.53 0.47 24.60
C ALA A 55 -7.78 0.43 23.71
N ALA A 56 -8.21 -0.78 23.38
CA ALA A 56 -9.49 -1.01 22.73
C ALA A 56 -10.55 -0.24 23.51
N LYS A 57 -11.18 0.74 22.84
CA LYS A 57 -12.48 1.25 23.28
C LYS A 57 -13.52 0.69 22.33
N ASP A 58 -14.05 -0.45 22.75
CA ASP A 58 -15.43 -0.81 22.51
C ASP A 58 -16.33 0.40 22.79
N GLY A 59 -17.27 0.65 21.88
CA GLY A 59 -18.19 1.78 21.93
C GLY A 59 -19.27 1.66 20.87
N ALA A 60 -20.11 0.65 21.05
CA ALA A 60 -21.19 0.20 20.19
C ALA A 60 -22.25 1.26 19.78
N SER A 61 -22.85 1.03 18.61
CA SER A 61 -24.29 1.12 18.30
C SER A 61 -24.48 0.60 16.86
N GLY A 62 -25.19 -0.45 16.48
CA GLY A 62 -25.97 -1.48 17.18
C GLY A 62 -26.87 -2.18 16.13
N LYS A 63 -26.76 -3.51 15.97
CA LYS A 63 -27.87 -4.50 15.93
C LYS A 63 -27.43 -5.83 15.28
N ALA A 64 -27.61 -6.89 16.08
CA ALA A 64 -27.98 -8.28 15.76
C ALA A 64 -27.28 -8.99 14.58
N GLY A 65 -26.65 -10.15 14.73
CA GLY A 65 -26.62 -11.12 15.82
C GLY A 65 -25.92 -12.40 15.37
N VAL A 66 -25.92 -13.38 16.27
CA VAL A 66 -25.48 -14.78 16.14
C VAL A 66 -23.99 -15.05 16.27
N SER A 67 -23.70 -15.60 17.45
CA SER A 67 -22.52 -16.30 17.92
C SER A 67 -22.12 -17.48 17.03
N THR A 68 -20.81 -17.71 16.87
CA THR A 68 -20.21 -19.04 17.04
C THR A 68 -18.72 -18.93 17.38
N LYS A 69 -18.32 -19.73 18.37
CA LYS A 69 -17.01 -19.81 19.03
C LYS A 69 -15.87 -20.27 18.08
N PRO A 70 -14.60 -20.13 18.52
CA PRO A 70 -13.40 -20.18 17.69
C PRO A 70 -12.86 -21.61 17.52
N ALA A 71 -12.12 -21.82 16.43
CA ALA A 71 -11.20 -22.94 16.30
C ALA A 71 -9.81 -22.41 15.91
N ASN A 72 -8.86 -22.80 16.74
CA ASN A 72 -7.44 -22.50 16.70
C ASN A 72 -6.74 -23.56 15.84
N ALA A 73 -5.84 -23.17 14.93
CA ALA A 73 -4.73 -23.96 14.38
C ALA A 73 -3.94 -23.02 13.44
N SER A 74 -2.81 -22.45 13.85
CA SER A 74 -1.47 -23.05 13.83
C SER A 74 -1.09 -23.65 12.47
N GLY A 75 -0.07 -23.06 11.85
CA GLY A 75 0.79 -23.73 10.87
C GLY A 75 0.51 -23.37 9.42
N ALA A 76 1.38 -22.53 8.84
CA ALA A 76 2.02 -22.79 7.55
C ALA A 76 3.01 -21.66 7.26
N GLN A 77 4.25 -21.94 7.62
CA GLN A 77 5.46 -21.34 7.06
C GLN A 77 5.63 -21.97 5.66
N GLY A 78 5.77 -21.15 4.61
CA GLY A 78 6.19 -21.60 3.26
C GLY A 78 5.19 -21.28 2.14
N ALA A 79 5.75 -20.78 1.03
CA ALA A 79 5.12 -20.21 -0.18
C ALA A 79 4.64 -18.75 0.04
N SER A 80 5.21 -17.70 -0.57
CA SER A 80 5.76 -17.60 -1.93
C SER A 80 6.82 -16.49 -1.99
N ASP A 81 8.07 -16.83 -2.28
CA ASP A 81 9.16 -15.87 -2.49
C ASP A 81 9.20 -15.29 -3.93
N THR A 82 8.36 -15.78 -4.84
CA THR A 82 8.26 -15.29 -6.23
C THR A 82 7.31 -14.10 -6.39
N ASP A 83 6.24 -14.02 -5.60
CA ASP A 83 5.24 -12.91 -5.72
C ASP A 83 5.78 -11.58 -5.17
N LYS A 84 6.57 -11.64 -4.08
CA LYS A 84 7.19 -10.45 -3.50
C LYS A 84 8.27 -9.83 -4.37
N GLY A 85 8.89 -10.63 -5.25
CA GLY A 85 9.89 -10.15 -6.20
C GLY A 85 9.27 -9.25 -7.25
N LEU A 86 8.11 -9.62 -7.79
CA LEU A 86 7.47 -8.89 -8.88
C LEU A 86 6.96 -7.51 -8.44
N ASP A 87 6.36 -7.41 -7.25
CA ASP A 87 5.97 -6.12 -6.65
C ASP A 87 7.18 -5.21 -6.34
N ALA A 88 8.29 -5.81 -5.87
CA ALA A 88 9.52 -5.07 -5.62
C ALA A 88 10.14 -4.55 -6.92
N VAL A 89 10.14 -5.36 -7.98
CA VAL A 89 10.68 -4.98 -9.28
C VAL A 89 9.80 -3.94 -9.98
N LYS A 90 8.46 -4.03 -9.87
CA LYS A 90 7.53 -2.98 -10.34
C LYS A 90 7.74 -1.64 -9.63
N SER A 91 8.05 -1.69 -8.34
CA SER A 91 8.40 -0.49 -7.56
C SER A 91 9.73 0.11 -8.03
N ALA A 92 10.72 -0.74 -8.33
CA ALA A 92 12.01 -0.27 -8.87
C ALA A 92 11.88 0.38 -10.27
N VAL A 93 10.99 -0.12 -11.13
CA VAL A 93 10.68 0.51 -12.43
C VAL A 93 10.09 1.91 -12.24
N THR A 94 9.10 2.05 -11.35
CA THR A 94 8.46 3.35 -11.10
C THR A 94 9.41 4.36 -10.43
N GLU A 95 10.29 3.91 -9.54
CA GLU A 95 11.35 4.75 -8.97
C GLU A 95 12.38 5.19 -10.02
N ALA A 96 12.74 4.32 -10.97
CA ALA A 96 13.64 4.66 -12.07
C ALA A 96 13.00 5.62 -13.09
N GLU A 97 11.69 5.49 -13.38
CA GLU A 97 10.94 6.45 -14.20
C GLU A 97 10.88 7.84 -13.56
N ASP A 98 10.64 7.91 -12.25
CA ASP A 98 10.61 9.16 -11.51
C ASP A 98 12.00 9.81 -11.46
N ALA A 99 13.06 9.01 -11.28
CA ALA A 99 14.44 9.48 -11.35
C ALA A 99 14.81 10.02 -12.74
N LEU A 100 14.29 9.42 -13.81
CA LEU A 100 14.50 9.89 -15.19
C LEU A 100 13.74 11.20 -15.45
N ALA A 101 12.51 11.32 -14.93
CA ALA A 101 11.69 12.53 -15.07
C ALA A 101 12.27 13.74 -14.31
N ASN A 102 12.92 13.49 -13.17
CA ASN A 102 13.57 14.52 -12.35
C ASN A 102 15.05 14.73 -12.67
N ALA A 103 15.62 14.01 -13.64
CA ALA A 103 17.02 14.18 -14.02
C ALA A 103 17.22 15.48 -14.83
N GLU A 104 17.93 16.43 -14.24
CA GLU A 104 18.20 17.75 -14.83
C GLU A 104 19.47 17.80 -15.69
N THR A 105 20.35 16.81 -15.57
CA THR A 105 21.62 16.71 -16.32
C THR A 105 21.65 15.50 -17.25
N ASP A 106 22.42 15.59 -18.33
CA ASP A 106 22.57 14.48 -19.29
C ASP A 106 23.20 13.23 -18.64
N GLU A 107 24.14 13.39 -17.69
CA GLU A 107 24.66 12.24 -16.93
C GLU A 107 23.62 11.61 -16.01
N ALA A 108 22.75 12.42 -15.37
CA ALA A 108 21.69 11.91 -14.52
C ALA A 108 20.62 11.17 -15.35
N LYS A 109 20.31 11.66 -16.55
CA LYS A 109 19.40 10.98 -17.48
C LYS A 109 19.98 9.66 -17.97
N ALA A 110 21.27 9.62 -18.33
CA ALA A 110 21.93 8.39 -18.75
C ALA A 110 21.96 7.33 -17.62
N ALA A 111 22.23 7.75 -16.38
CA ALA A 111 22.22 6.86 -15.22
C ALA A 111 20.81 6.36 -14.86
N ALA A 112 19.80 7.25 -14.92
CA ALA A 112 18.41 6.89 -14.68
C ALA A 112 17.86 5.97 -15.78
N GLN A 113 18.19 6.23 -17.05
CA GLN A 113 17.82 5.38 -18.18
C GLN A 113 18.43 3.98 -18.05
N THR A 114 19.71 3.90 -17.66
CA THR A 114 20.39 2.61 -17.42
C THR A 114 19.72 1.83 -16.29
N SER A 115 19.29 2.54 -15.24
CA SER A 115 18.58 1.94 -14.09
C SER A 115 17.18 1.47 -14.49
N LEU A 116 16.50 2.21 -15.37
CA LEU A 116 15.20 1.84 -15.92
C LEU A 116 15.30 0.58 -16.79
N ASP A 117 16.26 0.52 -17.70
CA ASP A 117 16.52 -0.65 -18.55
C ASP A 117 16.83 -1.90 -17.71
N ALA A 118 17.67 -1.75 -16.68
CA ALA A 118 17.98 -2.85 -15.75
C ALA A 118 16.75 -3.34 -14.97
N ALA A 119 15.88 -2.42 -14.53
CA ALA A 119 14.64 -2.73 -13.82
C ALA A 119 13.61 -3.41 -14.73
N ILE A 120 13.50 -2.99 -16.00
CA ILE A 120 12.62 -3.63 -16.98
C ILE A 120 13.13 -5.03 -17.36
N ALA A 121 14.44 -5.21 -17.51
CA ALA A 121 15.02 -6.52 -17.78
C ALA A 121 14.76 -7.51 -16.63
N THR A 122 14.91 -7.06 -15.38
CA THR A 122 14.57 -7.88 -14.20
C THR A 122 13.07 -8.13 -14.08
N LEU A 123 12.22 -7.19 -14.49
CA LEU A 123 10.77 -7.40 -14.53
C LEU A 123 10.42 -8.51 -15.52
N SER A 124 11.00 -8.45 -16.72
CA SER A 124 10.74 -9.41 -17.78
C SER A 124 11.26 -10.81 -17.45
N ASP A 125 12.41 -10.90 -16.78
CA ASP A 125 12.96 -12.18 -16.28
C ASP A 125 12.10 -12.77 -15.15
N ALA A 126 11.63 -11.92 -14.23
CA ALA A 126 10.72 -12.32 -13.16
C ALA A 126 9.33 -12.75 -13.69
N GLU A 127 8.83 -12.13 -14.75
CA GLU A 127 7.58 -12.53 -15.41
C GLU A 127 7.74 -13.84 -16.20
N GLN A 128 8.87 -14.04 -16.87
CA GLN A 128 9.16 -15.31 -17.57
C GLN A 128 9.36 -16.49 -16.62
N ALA A 129 9.94 -16.26 -15.43
CA ALA A 129 10.09 -17.29 -14.39
C ALA A 129 8.76 -17.74 -13.77
N LEU A 130 7.66 -17.01 -14.04
CA LEU A 130 6.32 -17.31 -13.53
C LEU A 130 5.44 -18.13 -14.52
N ILE A 131 5.92 -18.37 -15.75
CA ILE A 131 5.25 -19.13 -16.82
C ILE A 131 5.76 -20.57 -16.85
#